data_AF-A4CBS7-F1
#
_entry.id   AF-A4CBS7-F1
#
_cell.length_a   1.000
_cell.length_b   1.000
_cell.length_c   1.000
_cell.angle_alpha   90.00
_cell.angle_beta   90.00
_cell.angle_gamma   90.00
#
_symmetry.space_group_name_H-M   'P 1'
#
loop_
_entity.id
_entity.type
_entity.pdbx_description
1 polymer ?
#
loop_
_entity_poly.entity_id
_entity_poly.type
_entity_poly.pdbx_seq_one_letter_code
_entity_poly.pdbx_strand_id
1 'polypeptide(L)'
;MQYIISPSDNLQNWFNLNNHSISEPFIIEAQLPQIQSQTEFMWHCELIPHCSNFAHHSIIAIEPHSQYVLFLTIKGALTARSLAEQLIKDWQQELWWLILYENILTDEGHKIFRNSITRQALTISYTFAANSEIEATLHEANYQLTQMLEFSEKEILSKDQKLELTFILNQSRKAYIKSGAVISFYPAVRLLDHALAEFYNQTEQQQGVLFNSQILEKQPFEFDKDNIIALQDYLLDKKLSQG
;
A
#
# COMPACT_ATOMS: atom_id res chain seq x y z
N MET A 1 -15.40 -0.04 -4.57
CA MET A 1 -14.01 0.30 -4.92
C MET A 1 -13.53 -0.65 -6.00
N GLN A 2 -12.78 -0.16 -6.98
CA GLN A 2 -12.19 -0.99 -8.03
C GLN A 2 -10.72 -1.22 -7.71
N TYR A 3 -10.32 -2.49 -7.77
CA TYR A 3 -8.93 -2.89 -7.66
C TYR A 3 -8.48 -3.47 -8.98
N ILE A 4 -7.35 -2.97 -9.47
CA ILE A 4 -6.70 -3.48 -10.67
C ILE A 4 -5.41 -4.16 -10.26
N ILE A 5 -5.26 -5.44 -10.60
CA ILE A 5 -4.01 -6.16 -10.42
C ILE A 5 -3.31 -6.21 -11.78
N SER A 6 -2.09 -5.66 -11.83
CA SER A 6 -1.21 -5.77 -13.00
C SER A 6 -0.13 -6.81 -12.72
N PRO A 7 -0.31 -8.10 -13.06
CA PRO A 7 0.74 -9.09 -12.88
C PRO A 7 1.89 -8.79 -13.85
N SER A 8 3.12 -9.01 -13.40
CA SER A 8 4.26 -9.00 -14.30
C SER A 8 4.30 -10.21 -15.24
N ASP A 9 5.16 -10.17 -16.25
CA ASP A 9 5.35 -11.27 -17.20
C ASP A 9 5.68 -12.60 -16.47
N ASN A 10 6.49 -12.55 -15.41
CA ASN A 10 6.83 -13.73 -14.61
C ASN A 10 5.61 -14.33 -13.92
N LEU A 11 4.79 -13.48 -13.29
CA LEU A 11 3.57 -13.91 -12.61
C LEU A 11 2.50 -14.40 -13.61
N GLN A 12 2.39 -13.75 -14.77
CA GLN A 12 1.51 -14.16 -15.85
C GLN A 12 1.91 -15.53 -16.41
N ASN A 13 3.20 -15.73 -16.70
CA ASN A 13 3.73 -17.01 -17.16
C ASN A 13 3.46 -18.11 -16.14
N TRP A 14 3.64 -17.81 -14.85
CA TRP A 14 3.32 -18.73 -13.77
C TRP A 14 1.83 -19.14 -13.79
N PHE A 15 0.90 -18.19 -13.92
CA PHE A 15 -0.53 -18.50 -13.99
C PHE A 15 -0.89 -19.35 -15.21
N ASN A 16 -0.34 -19.01 -16.38
CA ASN A 16 -0.56 -19.75 -17.62
C ASN A 16 -0.05 -21.20 -17.54
N LEU A 17 1.16 -21.40 -17.00
CA LEU A 17 1.77 -22.72 -16.84
C LEU A 17 0.99 -23.63 -15.88
N ASN A 18 0.28 -23.03 -14.91
CA ASN A 18 -0.51 -23.76 -13.91
C ASN A 18 -2.01 -23.85 -14.24
N ASN A 19 -2.40 -23.56 -15.49
CA ASN A 19 -3.81 -23.59 -15.95
C ASN A 19 -4.78 -22.75 -15.09
N HIS A 20 -4.27 -21.71 -14.43
CA HIS A 20 -5.11 -20.75 -13.72
C HIS A 20 -5.50 -19.65 -14.70
N SER A 21 -6.70 -19.78 -15.29
CA SER A 21 -7.19 -18.78 -16.24
C SER A 21 -7.40 -17.43 -15.53
N ILE A 22 -6.73 -16.38 -16.02
CA ILE A 22 -6.93 -14.97 -15.61
C ILE A 22 -8.11 -14.37 -16.42
N SER A 23 -8.89 -15.19 -17.12
CA SER A 23 -9.69 -14.74 -18.27
C SER A 23 -10.94 -13.93 -17.94
N GLU A 24 -11.39 -13.85 -16.68
CA GLU A 24 -12.61 -13.10 -16.35
C GLU A 24 -12.43 -12.29 -15.05
N PRO A 25 -12.85 -11.01 -15.03
CA PRO A 25 -12.98 -10.27 -13.78
C PRO A 25 -13.97 -11.04 -12.89
N PHE A 26 -13.51 -11.50 -11.74
CA PHE A 26 -14.40 -12.13 -10.76
C PHE A 26 -14.79 -11.11 -9.70
N ILE A 27 -16.08 -11.07 -9.39
CA ILE A 27 -16.62 -10.20 -8.35
C ILE A 27 -16.53 -10.99 -7.04
N ILE A 28 -15.87 -10.41 -6.03
CA ILE A 28 -16.01 -10.89 -4.65
C ILE A 28 -17.19 -10.10 -4.06
N GLU A 29 -18.39 -10.69 -4.10
CA GLU A 29 -19.59 -10.05 -3.56
C GLU A 29 -19.59 -10.08 -2.03
N ALA A 30 -19.64 -8.89 -1.43
CA ALA A 30 -20.04 -8.67 -0.04
C ALA A 30 -21.08 -7.53 -0.02
N GLN A 31 -22.22 -7.73 0.64
CA GLN A 31 -23.36 -6.80 0.56
C GLN A 31 -23.31 -5.66 1.62
N LEU A 32 -23.75 -4.46 1.18
CA LEU A 32 -24.20 -3.23 1.90
C LEU A 32 -23.15 -2.19 2.38
N PRO A 33 -23.52 -0.89 2.53
CA PRO A 33 -24.31 -0.01 1.67
C PRO A 33 -23.39 0.83 0.73
N GLN A 34 -23.98 1.39 -0.32
CA GLN A 34 -23.29 2.05 -1.44
C GLN A 34 -22.38 3.22 -1.01
N ILE A 35 -21.07 2.96 -0.96
CA ILE A 35 -20.07 3.98 -1.28
C ILE A 35 -20.03 4.01 -2.82
N GLN A 36 -20.75 4.94 -3.44
CA GLN A 36 -20.54 5.26 -4.86
C GLN A 36 -19.20 5.98 -4.99
N SER A 37 -18.08 5.26 -5.15
CA SER A 37 -16.80 5.91 -5.48
C SER A 37 -16.06 5.19 -6.61
N GLN A 38 -15.46 6.01 -7.48
CA GLN A 38 -14.52 5.63 -8.53
C GLN A 38 -13.07 5.64 -8.00
N THR A 39 -12.85 5.32 -6.71
CA THR A 39 -11.48 5.13 -6.22
C THR A 39 -10.93 3.86 -6.82
N GLU A 40 -9.88 4.01 -7.64
CA GLU A 40 -9.20 2.91 -8.28
C GLU A 40 -7.82 2.73 -7.64
N PHE A 41 -7.57 1.54 -7.11
CA PHE A 41 -6.23 1.14 -6.68
C PHE A 41 -5.65 0.17 -7.70
N MET A 42 -4.54 0.56 -8.30
CA MET A 42 -3.77 -0.33 -9.18
C MET A 42 -2.59 -0.89 -8.41
N TRP A 43 -2.43 -2.21 -8.40
CA TRP A 43 -1.30 -2.89 -7.80
C TRP A 43 -0.55 -3.66 -8.87
N HIS A 44 0.69 -3.27 -9.14
CA HIS A 44 1.60 -4.10 -9.90
C HIS A 44 2.13 -5.22 -9.00
N CYS A 45 2.05 -6.47 -9.45
CA CYS A 45 2.47 -7.62 -8.66
C CYS A 45 3.59 -8.38 -9.38
N GLU A 46 4.78 -8.41 -8.77
CA GLU A 46 5.94 -9.18 -9.23
C GLU A 46 6.07 -10.46 -8.41
N LEU A 47 6.21 -11.60 -9.10
CA LEU A 47 6.53 -12.87 -8.48
C LEU A 47 8.04 -12.99 -8.30
N ILE A 48 8.49 -13.13 -7.05
CA ILE A 48 9.89 -13.42 -6.72
C ILE A 48 9.99 -14.91 -6.35
N PRO A 49 10.53 -15.76 -7.26
CA PRO A 49 10.71 -17.17 -6.98
C PRO A 49 11.86 -17.36 -5.98
N HIS A 50 11.60 -18.07 -4.88
CA HIS A 50 12.64 -18.49 -3.95
C HIS A 50 12.98 -19.96 -4.22
N CYS A 51 14.28 -20.22 -4.36
CA CYS A 51 14.86 -21.54 -4.60
C CYS A 51 14.50 -22.20 -5.95
N SER A 52 15.32 -23.17 -6.35
CA SER A 52 15.27 -23.84 -7.66
C SER A 52 14.02 -24.69 -7.91
N ASN A 53 13.23 -24.99 -6.88
CA ASN A 53 12.05 -25.86 -6.97
C ASN A 53 10.70 -25.12 -6.90
N PHE A 54 10.70 -23.78 -6.83
CA PHE A 54 9.46 -22.96 -6.79
C PHE A 54 8.48 -23.36 -5.68
N ALA A 55 8.96 -23.93 -4.56
CA ALA A 55 8.08 -24.33 -3.46
C ALA A 55 7.57 -23.13 -2.65
N HIS A 56 8.33 -22.04 -2.67
CA HIS A 56 8.06 -20.82 -1.93
C HIS A 56 8.17 -19.61 -2.86
N HIS A 57 7.19 -18.72 -2.75
CA HIS A 57 7.11 -17.52 -3.57
C HIS A 57 6.82 -16.31 -2.66
N SER A 58 7.54 -15.23 -2.87
CA SER A 58 7.11 -13.92 -2.41
C SER A 58 6.47 -13.17 -3.57
N ILE A 59 5.51 -12.32 -3.27
CA ILE A 59 5.02 -11.34 -4.22
C ILE A 59 5.32 -9.96 -3.68
N ILE A 60 5.95 -9.14 -4.53
CA ILE A 60 6.10 -7.71 -4.29
C ILE A 60 4.94 -7.02 -5.00
N ALA A 61 4.06 -6.39 -4.24
CA ALA A 61 2.97 -5.60 -4.76
C ALA A 61 3.30 -4.10 -4.61
N ILE A 62 3.26 -3.34 -5.70
CA ILE A 62 3.59 -1.91 -5.73
C ILE A 62 2.39 -1.14 -6.28
N GLU A 63 1.91 -0.15 -5.54
CA GLU A 63 0.91 0.80 -6.04
C GLU A 63 1.66 1.87 -6.87
N PRO A 64 1.50 1.92 -8.21
CA PRO A 64 2.38 2.71 -9.07
C PRO A 64 2.37 4.21 -8.78
N HIS A 65 1.23 4.77 -8.40
CA HIS A 65 1.12 6.20 -8.15
C HIS A 65 1.89 6.62 -6.89
N SER A 66 1.67 5.94 -5.77
CA SER A 66 2.35 6.22 -4.50
C SER A 66 3.73 5.59 -4.39
N GLN A 67 4.06 4.63 -5.24
CA GLN A 67 5.21 3.73 -5.12
C GLN A 67 5.27 3.01 -3.76
N TYR A 68 4.12 2.77 -3.15
CA TYR A 68 4.02 2.04 -1.90
C TYR A 68 4.18 0.54 -2.14
N VAL A 69 4.97 -0.12 -1.30
CA VAL A 69 5.38 -1.52 -1.44
C VAL A 69 4.74 -2.40 -0.37
N LEU A 70 4.11 -3.49 -0.79
CA LEU A 70 3.60 -4.56 0.05
C LEU A 70 4.31 -5.87 -0.28
N PHE A 71 4.63 -6.66 0.76
CA PHE A 71 5.15 -8.01 0.60
C PHE A 71 4.08 -9.04 0.96
N LEU A 72 3.62 -9.79 -0.04
CA LEU A 72 2.63 -10.83 0.17
C LEU A 72 3.32 -12.18 0.33
N THR A 73 2.80 -12.98 1.25
CA THR A 73 3.16 -14.40 1.39
C THR A 73 1.93 -15.23 1.11
N ILE A 74 1.98 -16.03 0.06
CA ILE A 74 0.87 -16.90 -0.30
C ILE A 74 1.18 -18.31 0.18
N LYS A 75 0.30 -18.82 1.04
CA LYS A 75 0.38 -20.20 1.55
C LYS A 75 -0.49 -21.09 0.67
N GLY A 76 0.11 -22.17 0.13
CA GLY A 76 -0.59 -23.11 -0.75
C GLY A 76 -0.46 -22.74 -2.22
N ALA A 77 -1.39 -23.23 -3.05
CA ALA A 77 -1.38 -22.98 -4.48
C ALA A 77 -1.62 -21.51 -4.77
N LEU A 78 -0.68 -20.88 -5.48
CA LEU A 78 -0.86 -19.52 -5.99
C LEU A 78 -1.95 -19.56 -7.07
N THR A 79 -3.01 -18.77 -6.92
CA THR A 79 -4.06 -18.62 -7.94
C THR A 79 -4.35 -17.14 -8.08
N ALA A 80 -4.95 -16.73 -9.19
CA ALA A 80 -5.39 -15.33 -9.36
C ALA A 80 -6.26 -14.90 -8.17
N ARG A 81 -7.21 -15.77 -7.78
CA ARG A 81 -8.09 -15.56 -6.63
C ARG A 81 -7.33 -15.46 -5.30
N SER A 82 -6.43 -16.38 -5.00
CA SER A 82 -5.69 -16.35 -3.72
C SER A 82 -4.77 -15.15 -3.63
N LEU A 83 -4.18 -14.71 -4.74
CA LEU A 83 -3.43 -13.46 -4.81
C LEU A 83 -4.32 -12.26 -4.49
N ALA A 84 -5.46 -12.16 -5.16
CA ALA A 84 -6.41 -11.07 -4.95
C ALA A 84 -6.91 -11.00 -3.50
N GLU A 85 -7.35 -12.14 -2.95
CA GLU A 85 -7.81 -12.23 -1.56
C GLU A 85 -6.71 -11.83 -0.56
N GLN A 86 -5.47 -12.32 -0.77
CA GLN A 86 -4.34 -12.00 0.10
C GLN A 86 -3.92 -10.53 -0.01
N LEU A 87 -3.85 -9.99 -1.23
CA LEU A 87 -3.51 -8.58 -1.48
C LEU A 87 -4.51 -7.65 -0.80
N ILE A 88 -5.81 -7.86 -0.99
CA ILE A 88 -6.85 -7.02 -0.38
C ILE A 88 -6.76 -7.07 1.13
N LYS A 89 -6.63 -8.27 1.70
CA LYS A 89 -6.54 -8.44 3.15
C LYS A 89 -5.35 -7.70 3.74
N ASP A 90 -4.16 -7.90 3.17
CA ASP A 90 -2.94 -7.28 3.67
C ASP A 90 -2.99 -5.76 3.44
N TRP A 91 -3.48 -5.31 2.29
CA TRP A 91 -3.67 -3.89 1.99
C TRP A 91 -4.60 -3.20 2.98
N GLN A 92 -5.80 -3.74 3.22
CA GLN A 92 -6.76 -3.15 4.16
C GLN A 92 -6.19 -3.09 5.59
N GLN A 93 -5.44 -4.12 5.98
CA GLN A 93 -4.78 -4.14 7.27
C GLN A 93 -3.68 -3.07 7.37
N GLU A 94 -2.85 -2.92 6.35
CA GLU A 94 -1.80 -1.89 6.31
C GLU A 94 -2.37 -0.48 6.28
N LEU A 95 -3.40 -0.22 5.46
CA LEU A 95 -4.09 1.07 5.43
C LEU A 95 -4.64 1.45 6.81
N TRP A 96 -5.23 0.49 7.52
CA TRP A 96 -5.70 0.69 8.88
C TRP A 96 -4.56 1.04 9.85
N TRP A 97 -3.43 0.33 9.78
CA TRP A 97 -2.26 0.62 10.60
C TRP A 97 -1.67 1.99 10.31
N LEU A 98 -1.57 2.37 9.04
CA LEU A 98 -1.08 3.68 8.62
C LEU A 98 -1.94 4.81 9.19
N ILE A 99 -3.26 4.67 9.16
CA ILE A 99 -4.17 5.69 9.71
C ILE A 99 -4.02 5.84 11.22
N LEU A 100 -3.88 4.71 11.94
CA LEU A 100 -3.62 4.73 13.38
C LEU A 100 -2.26 5.35 13.70
N TYR A 101 -1.22 4.96 12.95
CA TYR A 101 0.15 5.42 13.16
C TYR A 101 0.30 6.91 12.91
N GLU A 102 -0.27 7.41 11.82
CA GLU A 102 -0.27 8.83 11.47
C GLU A 102 -1.29 9.64 12.31
N ASN A 103 -2.11 8.95 13.12
CA ASN A 103 -3.11 9.54 14.01
C ASN A 103 -4.01 10.57 13.29
N ILE A 104 -4.49 10.20 12.10
CA ILE A 104 -5.19 11.12 11.19
C ILE A 104 -6.63 11.37 11.64
N LEU A 105 -7.26 10.33 12.17
CA LEU A 105 -8.68 10.33 12.52
C LEU A 105 -8.88 10.45 14.03
N THR A 106 -10.03 11.01 14.41
CA THR A 106 -10.52 10.93 15.80
C THR A 106 -10.98 9.50 16.11
N ASP A 107 -11.32 9.21 17.37
CA ASP A 107 -11.90 7.92 17.74
C ASP A 107 -13.18 7.58 16.96
N GLU A 108 -14.00 8.58 16.63
CA GLU A 108 -15.20 8.38 15.80
C GLU A 108 -14.85 8.22 14.32
N GLY A 109 -13.89 9.00 13.81
CA GLY A 109 -13.34 8.81 12.46
C GLY A 109 -12.77 7.40 12.27
N HIS A 110 -12.02 6.90 13.25
CA HIS A 110 -11.50 5.53 13.30
C HIS A 110 -12.60 4.47 13.17
N LYS A 111 -13.69 4.60 13.93
CA LYS A 111 -14.82 3.65 13.87
C LYS A 111 -15.49 3.66 12.50
N ILE A 112 -15.75 4.84 11.95
CA ILE A 112 -16.42 5.01 10.67
C ILE A 112 -15.54 4.49 9.53
N PHE A 113 -14.25 4.86 9.53
CA PHE A 113 -13.30 4.43 8.52
C PHE A 113 -13.06 2.92 8.55
N ARG A 114 -12.91 2.32 9.74
CA ARG A 114 -12.76 0.87 9.85
C ARG A 114 -13.96 0.11 9.28
N ASN A 115 -15.17 0.64 9.50
CA ASN A 115 -16.39 0.06 8.93
C ASN A 115 -16.46 0.24 7.42
N SER A 116 -16.00 1.37 6.87
CA SER A 116 -16.02 1.62 5.43
C SER A 116 -15.06 0.68 4.69
N ILE A 117 -13.82 0.52 5.16
CA ILE A 117 -12.84 -0.34 4.48
C ILE A 117 -13.16 -1.83 4.53
N THR A 118 -13.81 -2.30 5.60
CA THR A 118 -14.08 -3.74 5.80
C THR A 118 -15.38 -4.23 5.17
N ARG A 119 -16.30 -3.33 4.82
CA ARG A 119 -17.65 -3.67 4.32
C ARG A 119 -17.89 -3.26 2.87
N GLN A 120 -16.91 -2.67 2.20
CA GLN A 120 -17.08 -2.21 0.81
C GLN A 120 -17.07 -3.38 -0.18
N ALA A 121 -18.00 -3.38 -1.13
CA ALA A 121 -17.97 -4.30 -2.27
C ALA A 121 -16.73 -4.02 -3.15
N LEU A 122 -16.03 -5.09 -3.54
CA LEU A 122 -14.77 -5.03 -4.26
C LEU A 122 -14.93 -5.69 -5.63
N THR A 123 -14.65 -4.91 -6.68
CA THR A 123 -14.50 -5.43 -8.04
C THR A 123 -13.02 -5.56 -8.33
N ILE A 124 -12.57 -6.77 -8.67
CA ILE A 124 -11.17 -7.05 -8.98
C ILE A 124 -11.07 -7.35 -10.48
N SER A 125 -10.17 -6.63 -11.14
CA SER A 125 -9.86 -6.81 -12.56
C SER A 125 -8.36 -6.98 -12.75
N TYR A 126 -7.97 -7.68 -13.80
CA TYR A 126 -6.58 -7.86 -14.18
C TYR A 126 -6.28 -7.07 -15.45
N THR A 127 -5.16 -6.36 -15.46
CA THR A 127 -4.66 -5.66 -16.65
C THR A 127 -3.21 -6.06 -16.90
N PHE A 128 -2.77 -6.04 -18.16
CA PHE A 128 -1.40 -6.36 -18.52
C PHE A 128 -0.75 -5.08 -19.05
N ALA A 129 -0.41 -4.18 -18.12
CA ALA A 129 0.22 -2.92 -18.44
C ALA A 129 1.61 -2.86 -17.78
N ALA A 130 2.64 -2.67 -18.61
CA ALA A 130 3.99 -2.40 -18.14
C ALA A 130 4.05 -0.99 -17.54
N ASN A 131 4.47 -0.90 -16.28
CA ASN A 131 4.62 0.37 -15.57
C ASN A 131 6.11 0.66 -15.37
N SER A 132 6.72 1.43 -16.27
CA SER A 132 8.14 1.80 -16.14
C SER A 132 8.43 2.67 -14.91
N GLU A 133 7.42 3.35 -14.36
CA GLU A 133 7.57 4.26 -13.22
C GLU A 133 7.90 3.56 -11.89
N ILE A 134 7.72 2.24 -11.81
CA ILE A 134 7.98 1.47 -10.59
C ILE A 134 9.28 0.67 -10.63
N GLU A 135 10.01 0.62 -11.76
CA GLU A 135 11.18 -0.25 -11.94
C GLU A 135 12.25 -0.03 -10.86
N ALA A 136 12.56 1.24 -10.55
CA ALA A 136 13.52 1.58 -9.50
C ALA A 136 13.06 1.10 -8.12
N THR A 137 11.77 1.30 -7.80
CA THR A 137 11.17 0.82 -6.55
C THR A 137 11.15 -0.71 -6.47
N LEU A 138 10.84 -1.38 -7.58
CA LEU A 138 10.82 -2.84 -7.65
C LEU A 138 12.22 -3.41 -7.46
N HIS A 139 13.21 -2.81 -8.11
CA HIS A 139 14.61 -3.21 -7.96
C HIS A 139 15.09 -3.07 -6.50
N GLU A 140 14.81 -1.93 -5.88
CA GLU A 140 15.12 -1.69 -4.46
C GLU A 140 14.42 -2.68 -3.54
N ALA A 141 13.11 -2.89 -3.73
CA ALA A 141 12.32 -3.82 -2.92
C ALA A 141 12.83 -5.26 -3.05
N ASN A 142 13.17 -5.68 -4.27
CA ASN A 142 13.71 -7.01 -4.53
C ASN A 142 15.10 -7.19 -3.91
N TYR A 143 15.97 -6.17 -4.02
CA TYR A 143 17.28 -6.18 -3.38
C TYR A 143 17.18 -6.36 -1.86
N GLN A 144 16.35 -5.55 -1.20
CA GLN A 144 16.18 -5.61 0.26
C GLN A 144 15.53 -6.92 0.73
N LEU A 145 14.53 -7.43 -0.02
CA LEU A 145 13.93 -8.74 0.22
C LEU A 145 15.00 -9.84 0.16
N THR A 146 15.81 -9.83 -0.89
CA THR A 146 16.87 -10.83 -1.10
C THR A 146 17.90 -10.78 0.04
N GLN A 147 18.39 -9.60 0.40
CA GLN A 147 19.32 -9.42 1.50
C GLN A 147 18.76 -9.91 2.84
N MET A 148 17.49 -9.62 3.14
CA MET A 148 16.86 -10.04 4.39
C MET A 148 16.63 -11.57 4.45
N LEU A 149 16.32 -12.21 3.33
CA LEU A 149 16.20 -13.67 3.22
C LEU A 149 17.55 -14.36 3.37
N GLU A 150 18.58 -13.86 2.68
CA GLU A 150 19.95 -14.37 2.78
C GLU A 150 20.48 -14.26 4.21
N PHE A 151 20.34 -13.09 4.85
CA PHE A 151 20.80 -12.87 6.22
C PHE A 151 20.08 -13.75 7.24
N SER A 152 18.79 -14.02 7.04
CA SER A 152 18.01 -14.84 7.97
C SER A 152 18.04 -16.34 7.67
N GLU A 153 18.73 -16.75 6.60
CA GLU A 153 18.80 -18.13 6.10
C GLU A 153 17.41 -18.78 5.94
N LYS A 154 16.44 -18.00 5.47
CA LYS A 154 15.05 -18.44 5.29
C LYS A 154 14.61 -18.30 3.84
N GLU A 155 13.70 -19.18 3.45
CA GLU A 155 13.07 -19.16 2.12
C GLU A 155 11.88 -18.17 2.05
N ILE A 156 11.33 -17.78 3.19
CA ILE A 156 10.25 -16.79 3.30
C ILE A 156 10.47 -15.87 4.49
N LEU A 157 10.06 -14.61 4.33
CA LEU A 157 10.05 -13.66 5.44
C LEU A 157 9.01 -14.05 6.48
N SER A 158 9.37 -13.93 7.76
CA SER A 158 8.40 -13.98 8.85
C SER A 158 7.42 -12.79 8.77
N LYS A 159 6.31 -12.86 9.51
CA LYS A 159 5.37 -11.73 9.58
C LYS A 159 6.07 -10.43 10.02
N ASP A 160 6.94 -10.51 11.02
CA ASP A 160 7.62 -9.35 11.59
C ASP A 160 8.65 -8.77 10.62
N GLN A 161 9.40 -9.64 9.92
CA GLN A 161 10.35 -9.22 8.90
C GLN A 161 9.67 -8.52 7.72
N LYS A 162 8.48 -8.99 7.31
CA LYS A 162 7.69 -8.30 6.29
C LYS A 162 7.24 -6.92 6.73
N LEU A 163 6.74 -6.80 7.96
CA LEU A 163 6.31 -5.52 8.52
C LEU A 163 7.49 -4.54 8.59
N GLU A 164 8.65 -5.00 9.06
CA GLU A 164 9.88 -4.20 9.10
C GLU A 164 10.28 -3.73 7.70
N LEU A 165 10.32 -4.64 6.73
CA LEU A 165 10.72 -4.30 5.37
C LEU A 165 9.72 -3.35 4.67
N THR A 166 8.42 -3.60 4.83
CA THR A 166 7.36 -2.69 4.39
C THR A 166 7.52 -1.31 5.03
N PHE A 167 7.83 -1.24 6.33
CA PHE A 167 8.03 0.04 7.01
C PHE A 167 9.24 0.79 6.44
N ILE A 168 10.40 0.14 6.30
CA ILE A 168 11.64 0.75 5.80
C ILE A 168 11.41 1.36 4.40
N LEU A 169 10.85 0.60 3.47
CA LEU A 169 10.70 1.05 2.09
C LEU A 169 9.65 2.15 1.92
N ASN A 170 8.60 2.15 2.74
CA ASN A 170 7.50 3.09 2.60
C ASN A 170 7.66 4.37 3.43
N GLN A 171 8.58 4.37 4.40
CA GLN A 171 8.97 5.57 5.15
C GLN A 171 10.26 6.21 4.63
N SER A 172 10.90 5.59 3.63
CA SER A 172 12.04 6.18 2.94
C SER A 172 11.57 7.23 1.92
N ARG A 173 12.25 8.38 1.90
CA ARG A 173 11.93 9.48 0.97
C ARG A 173 12.33 9.09 -0.44
N LYS A 174 11.39 9.17 -1.39
CA LYS A 174 11.62 8.97 -2.81
C LYS A 174 11.59 10.29 -3.56
N ALA A 175 12.17 10.32 -4.76
CA ALA A 175 12.14 11.51 -5.60
C ALA A 175 12.05 11.15 -7.10
N TYR A 176 11.40 12.01 -7.86
CA TYR A 176 11.34 11.94 -9.31
C TYR A 176 11.41 13.34 -9.91
N ILE A 177 11.76 13.43 -11.20
CA ILE A 177 11.84 14.70 -11.91
C ILE A 177 10.55 14.89 -12.72
N LYS A 178 9.84 15.99 -12.49
CA LYS A 178 8.68 16.42 -13.28
C LYS A 178 8.93 17.83 -13.80
N SER A 179 8.91 18.01 -15.12
CA SER A 179 9.10 19.31 -15.76
C SER A 179 10.36 20.06 -15.29
N GLY A 180 11.46 19.34 -15.06
CA GLY A 180 12.74 19.91 -14.61
C GLY A 180 12.86 20.16 -13.10
N ALA A 181 11.79 19.94 -12.32
CA ALA A 181 11.83 20.04 -10.86
C ALA A 181 11.94 18.65 -10.21
N VAL A 182 12.78 18.53 -9.18
CA VAL A 182 12.83 17.35 -8.31
C VAL A 182 11.66 17.42 -7.34
N ILE A 183 10.73 16.47 -7.46
CA ILE A 183 9.62 16.27 -6.53
C ILE A 183 10.01 15.14 -5.60
N SER A 184 10.02 15.39 -4.30
CA SER A 184 10.28 14.37 -3.29
C SER A 184 9.01 14.04 -2.52
N PHE A 185 8.82 12.79 -2.13
CA PHE A 185 7.62 12.32 -1.46
C PHE A 185 7.93 11.11 -0.56
N TYR A 186 7.02 10.81 0.36
CA TYR A 186 7.03 9.56 1.12
C TYR A 186 5.90 8.67 0.60
N PRO A 187 6.18 7.39 0.24
CA PRO A 187 5.14 6.50 -0.26
C PRO A 187 3.94 6.34 0.68
N ALA A 188 4.19 6.19 1.98
CA ALA A 188 3.12 6.03 2.98
C ALA A 188 2.16 7.23 3.00
N VAL A 189 2.70 8.45 2.99
CA VAL A 189 1.91 9.69 2.98
C VAL A 189 1.13 9.82 1.67
N ARG A 190 1.80 9.61 0.53
CA ARG A 190 1.17 9.76 -0.79
C ARG A 190 0.04 8.74 -1.01
N LEU A 191 0.19 7.54 -0.47
CA LEU A 191 -0.86 6.53 -0.50
C LEU A 191 -2.04 6.89 0.41
N LEU A 192 -1.77 7.38 1.62
CA LEU A 192 -2.80 7.83 2.55
C LEU A 192 -3.61 8.98 1.97
N ASP A 193 -2.96 9.97 1.34
CA ASP A 193 -3.64 11.07 0.65
C ASP A 193 -4.61 10.53 -0.40
N HIS A 194 -4.17 9.56 -1.22
CA HIS A 194 -5.03 8.95 -2.23
C HIS A 194 -6.18 8.15 -1.61
N ALA A 195 -5.91 7.36 -0.57
CA ALA A 195 -6.91 6.53 0.10
C ALA A 195 -7.96 7.33 0.86
N LEU A 196 -7.55 8.46 1.44
CA LEU A 196 -8.42 9.31 2.24
C LEU A 196 -9.11 10.39 1.41
N ALA A 197 -8.61 10.78 0.23
CA ALA A 197 -9.20 11.83 -0.61
C ALA A 197 -10.73 11.68 -0.76
N GLU A 198 -11.20 10.47 -1.03
CA GLU A 198 -12.62 10.19 -1.19
C GLU A 198 -13.38 10.14 0.15
N PHE A 199 -12.72 9.66 1.21
CA PHE A 199 -13.27 9.72 2.56
C PHE A 199 -13.47 11.18 3.01
N TYR A 200 -12.54 12.08 2.68
CA TYR A 200 -12.65 13.52 2.91
C TYR A 200 -13.81 14.14 2.12
N ASN A 201 -13.90 13.87 0.82
CA ASN A 201 -14.93 14.43 -0.05
C ASN A 201 -16.36 14.03 0.39
N GLN A 202 -16.53 12.81 0.90
CA GLN A 202 -17.84 12.31 1.32
C GLN A 202 -18.23 12.75 2.74
N THR A 203 -17.26 13.11 3.57
CA THR A 203 -17.48 13.51 4.97
C THR A 203 -17.20 14.99 5.21
N GLU A 204 -17.15 15.79 4.14
CA GLU A 204 -16.81 17.22 4.15
C GLU A 204 -17.59 18.02 5.21
N GLN A 205 -18.87 17.69 5.42
CA GLN A 205 -19.74 18.33 6.41
C GLN A 205 -19.44 17.95 7.89
N GLN A 206 -18.59 16.94 8.13
CA GLN A 206 -18.26 16.38 9.45
C GLN A 206 -16.76 16.42 9.77
N GLN A 207 -15.96 17.17 9.00
CA GLN A 207 -14.51 17.14 9.09
C GLN A 207 -13.97 17.41 10.51
N GLY A 208 -14.54 18.38 11.23
CA GLY A 208 -14.12 18.72 12.60
C GLY A 208 -14.46 17.66 13.67
N VAL A 209 -15.27 16.65 13.33
CA VAL A 209 -15.64 15.54 14.22
C VAL A 209 -14.83 14.28 13.90
N LEU A 210 -14.49 14.07 12.64
CA LEU A 210 -13.88 12.81 12.16
C LEU A 210 -12.36 12.88 12.02
N PHE A 211 -11.80 14.08 11.86
CA PHE A 211 -10.36 14.27 11.67
C PHE A 211 -9.76 15.05 12.83
N ASN A 212 -8.52 14.71 13.16
CA ASN A 212 -7.79 15.46 14.18
C ASN A 212 -7.42 16.85 13.64
N SER A 213 -7.63 17.90 14.45
CA SER A 213 -7.48 19.31 14.07
C SER A 213 -6.08 19.71 13.59
N GLN A 214 -5.05 18.91 13.92
CA GLN A 214 -3.68 19.10 13.43
C GLN A 214 -3.51 18.87 11.91
N ILE A 215 -4.54 18.33 11.25
CA ILE A 215 -4.55 18.08 9.79
C ILE A 215 -5.35 19.15 9.04
N LEU A 216 -6.28 19.86 9.71
CA LEU A 216 -7.12 20.90 9.11
C LEU A 216 -6.35 22.20 8.76
N GLU A 217 -5.17 22.44 9.34
CA GLU A 217 -4.27 23.55 8.95
C GLU A 217 -3.33 23.19 7.79
N LYS A 218 -3.28 21.93 7.36
CA LYS A 218 -2.45 21.48 6.24
C LYS A 218 -3.26 21.58 4.93
N GLN A 219 -3.42 22.81 4.45
CA GLN A 219 -3.66 23.08 3.01
C GLN A 219 -2.59 22.32 2.18
N PRO A 220 -2.88 21.88 0.95
CA PRO A 220 -2.05 20.92 0.21
C PRO A 220 -0.61 21.42 0.20
N PHE A 221 0.23 20.70 0.94
CA PHE A 221 1.51 21.17 1.44
C PHE A 221 2.33 21.86 0.34
N GLU A 222 2.44 23.18 0.41
CA GLU A 222 3.56 23.87 -0.20
C GLU A 222 4.81 23.42 0.57
N PHE A 223 5.56 22.53 -0.06
CA PHE A 223 6.79 21.95 0.46
C PHE A 223 7.85 23.05 0.61
N ASP A 224 8.06 23.53 1.84
CA ASP A 224 9.32 24.16 2.18
C ASP A 224 10.39 23.06 2.35
N LYS A 225 11.52 23.21 1.65
CA LYS A 225 12.50 22.14 1.40
C LYS A 225 13.30 21.72 2.63
N ASP A 226 13.14 22.42 3.75
CA ASP A 226 13.95 22.23 4.96
C ASP A 226 13.17 21.75 6.19
N ASN A 227 11.87 21.46 6.08
CA ASN A 227 11.05 21.04 7.23
C ASN A 227 10.54 19.61 7.12
N ILE A 228 11.41 18.65 7.42
CA ILE A 228 10.96 17.32 7.89
C ILE A 228 11.69 17.05 9.19
N ILE A 229 11.17 17.61 10.28
CA ILE A 229 11.44 17.12 11.61
C ILE A 229 10.76 15.74 11.68
N ALA A 230 11.52 14.68 11.94
CA ALA A 230 10.93 13.38 12.24
C ALA A 230 9.95 13.58 13.41
N LEU A 231 8.70 13.12 13.31
CA LEU A 231 7.65 13.42 14.31
C LEU A 231 8.05 13.04 15.76
N GLN A 232 9.04 12.15 15.93
CA GLN A 232 9.69 11.86 17.22
C GLN A 232 10.47 13.06 17.81
N ASP A 233 11.20 13.81 16.99
CA ASP A 233 11.93 15.01 17.40
C ASP A 233 10.97 16.15 17.80
N TYR A 234 9.83 16.28 17.11
CA TYR A 234 8.75 17.21 17.48
C TYR A 234 8.12 16.88 18.85
N LEU A 235 7.98 15.59 19.18
CA LEU A 235 7.46 15.15 20.47
C LEU A 235 8.48 15.26 21.62
N LEU A 236 9.77 15.16 21.32
CA LEU A 236 10.86 15.40 22.27
C LEU A 236 10.97 16.89 22.64
N ASP A 237 10.82 17.79 21.66
CA ASP A 237 10.89 19.24 21.89
C ASP A 237 9.71 19.77 22.74
N LYS A 238 8.53 19.15 22.65
CA LYS A 238 7.40 19.44 23.55
C LYS A 238 7.60 18.99 25.00
N LYS A 239 8.44 17.97 25.25
CA LYS A 239 8.78 17.56 26.62
C LYS A 239 9.86 18.43 27.25
N LEU A 240 10.73 19.04 26.46
CA LEU A 240 11.75 19.98 26.92
C LEU A 240 11.20 21.40 27.14
N SER A 241 10.11 21.77 26.49
CA SER A 241 9.44 23.08 26.64
C SER A 241 8.36 23.14 27.74
N GLN A 242 8.23 22.08 28.54
CA GLN A 242 7.43 22.07 29.78
C GLN A 242 8.27 21.89 31.06
N GLY A 243 9.58 22.19 30.99
CA GLY A 243 10.46 22.36 32.14
C GLY A 243 10.63 23.83 32.52
#